data_AF-A0A662UXZ1-F1
#
_entry.id   AF-A0A662UXZ1-F1
#
_cell.length_a   1.000
_cell.length_b   1.000
_cell.length_c   1.000
_cell.angle_alpha   90.00
_cell.angle_beta   90.00
_cell.angle_gamma   90.00
#
_symmetry.space_group_name_H-M   'P 1'
#
loop_
_entity.id
_entity.type
_entity.pdbx_description
1 polymer ?
#
loop_
_entity_poly.entity_id
_entity_poly.type
_entity_poly.pdbx_seq_one_letter_code
_entity_poly.pdbx_strand_id
1 'polypeptide(L)'
;MKIHEIALREFIHALLKGIDTQVKGCIKYRLKCRDPPAVTSSFLRFKLNYTEFRVKRFWRIAKAYHGYSLNVYRLRDAWFHLVILPKKGVAFTYDNYELFPDMFDCMRISCTEYPNENLLYIYLEGSLGGEALRLNLVYVLKKLFEVKPLCYETIIEGVKSMVSKGSYSEIVKSMPCIFRLLREYGPLLSEILPVIPKTLNDLLLISPALGSIFLRLGIRVRKK
;
A
#
# COMPACT_ATOMS: atom_id res chain seq x y z
N MET A 1 -1.55 17.36 -20.50
CA MET A 1 -0.64 17.12 -19.34
C MET A 1 -1.35 17.31 -17.98
N LYS A 2 -1.93 18.48 -17.67
CA LYS A 2 -2.59 18.77 -16.36
C LYS A 2 -3.74 17.81 -15.98
N ILE A 3 -4.61 17.43 -16.93
CA ILE A 3 -5.75 16.53 -16.67
C ILE A 3 -5.29 15.12 -16.26
N HIS A 4 -4.21 14.63 -16.86
CA HIS A 4 -3.66 13.31 -16.54
C HIS A 4 -3.05 13.29 -15.12
N GLU A 5 -2.37 14.38 -14.74
CA GLU A 5 -1.81 14.56 -13.41
C GLU A 5 -2.89 14.64 -12.32
N ILE A 6 -3.98 15.37 -12.58
CA ILE A 6 -5.13 15.44 -11.66
C ILE A 6 -5.77 14.05 -11.50
N ALA A 7 -6.03 13.36 -12.61
CA ALA A 7 -6.65 12.04 -12.58
C ALA A 7 -5.79 11.00 -11.84
N LEU A 8 -4.46 11.06 -11.99
CA LEU A 8 -3.54 10.19 -11.26
C LEU A 8 -3.51 10.52 -9.76
N ARG A 9 -3.55 11.81 -9.38
CA ARG A 9 -3.67 12.21 -7.97
C ARG A 9 -4.98 11.72 -7.35
N GLU A 10 -6.10 11.88 -8.05
CA GLU A 10 -7.40 11.34 -7.60
C GLU A 10 -7.34 9.82 -7.41
N PHE A 11 -6.74 9.10 -8.36
CA PHE A 11 -6.53 7.66 -8.26
C PHE A 11 -5.74 7.27 -7.02
N ILE A 12 -4.57 7.88 -6.80
CA ILE A 12 -3.73 7.58 -5.64
C ILE A 12 -4.45 7.96 -4.33
N HIS A 13 -5.16 9.10 -4.30
CA HIS A 13 -5.92 9.50 -3.12
C HIS A 13 -7.00 8.48 -2.75
N ALA A 14 -7.80 8.02 -3.73
CA ALA A 14 -8.81 7.00 -3.51
C ALA A 14 -8.18 5.67 -3.06
N LEU A 15 -7.02 5.30 -3.63
CA LEU A 15 -6.28 4.11 -3.25
C LEU A 15 -5.80 4.15 -1.80
N LEU A 16 -5.14 5.23 -1.39
CA LEU A 16 -4.66 5.41 -0.02
C LEU A 16 -5.81 5.48 0.98
N LYS A 17 -6.93 6.12 0.61
CA LYS A 17 -8.13 6.15 1.45
C LYS A 17 -8.75 4.77 1.59
N GLY A 18 -8.81 3.99 0.51
CA GLY A 18 -9.25 2.60 0.52
C GLY A 18 -8.42 1.74 1.45
N ILE A 19 -7.09 1.76 1.28
CA ILE A 19 -6.16 1.04 2.17
C ILE A 19 -6.37 1.43 3.63
N ASP A 20 -6.43 2.73 3.94
CA ASP A 20 -6.59 3.20 5.32
C ASP A 20 -7.93 2.76 5.93
N THR A 21 -9.00 2.84 5.16
CA THR A 21 -10.32 2.34 5.60
C THR A 21 -10.30 0.84 5.83
N GLN A 22 -9.70 0.04 4.93
CA GLN A 22 -9.60 -1.41 5.13
C GLN A 22 -8.78 -1.74 6.38
N VAL A 23 -7.58 -1.17 6.53
CA VAL A 23 -6.73 -1.39 7.70
C VAL A 23 -7.48 -1.08 8.99
N LYS A 24 -8.06 0.11 9.12
CA LYS A 24 -8.78 0.53 10.33
C LYS A 24 -10.02 -0.31 10.58
N GLY A 25 -10.79 -0.65 9.54
CA GLY A 25 -11.95 -1.53 9.68
C GLY A 25 -11.56 -2.93 10.16
N CYS A 26 -10.50 -3.51 9.58
CA CYS A 26 -9.98 -4.81 10.00
C CYS A 26 -9.56 -4.83 11.48
N ILE A 27 -8.97 -3.74 11.98
CA ILE A 27 -8.64 -3.57 13.40
C ILE A 27 -9.91 -3.43 14.24
N LYS A 28 -10.81 -2.51 13.86
CA LYS A 28 -12.07 -2.21 14.56
C LYS A 28 -12.90 -3.47 14.80
N TYR A 29 -13.00 -4.34 13.79
CA TYR A 29 -13.80 -5.57 13.86
C TYR A 29 -12.97 -6.83 14.20
N ARG A 30 -11.69 -6.68 14.56
CA ARG A 30 -10.78 -7.78 14.94
C ARG A 30 -10.71 -8.91 13.90
N LEU A 31 -10.78 -8.55 12.62
CA LEU A 31 -10.74 -9.51 11.51
C LEU A 31 -9.31 -9.86 11.13
N LYS A 32 -9.12 -10.99 10.43
CA LYS A 32 -7.77 -11.40 10.01
C LYS A 32 -7.30 -10.56 8.82
N CYS A 33 -8.17 -10.30 7.86
CA CYS A 33 -7.96 -9.55 6.64
C CYS A 33 -6.71 -10.02 5.91
N ARG A 34 -6.68 -11.30 5.54
CA ARG A 34 -5.51 -11.93 4.91
C ARG A 34 -5.34 -11.48 3.47
N ASP A 35 -6.45 -11.38 2.74
CA ASP A 35 -6.44 -10.93 1.34
C ASP A 35 -7.64 -10.05 0.97
N PRO A 36 -7.90 -8.94 1.70
CA PRO A 36 -8.96 -8.02 1.33
C PRO A 36 -8.55 -7.19 0.09
N PRO A 37 -9.52 -6.78 -0.76
CA PRO A 37 -9.26 -5.75 -1.77
C PRO A 37 -8.91 -4.42 -1.09
N ALA A 38 -7.98 -3.67 -1.67
CA ALA A 38 -7.68 -2.30 -1.25
C ALA A 38 -8.83 -1.33 -1.61
N VAL A 39 -9.46 -1.53 -2.79
CA VAL A 39 -10.57 -0.72 -3.30
C VAL A 39 -11.54 -1.61 -4.09
N THR A 40 -12.85 -1.33 -3.98
CA THR A 40 -13.92 -1.96 -4.78
C THR A 40 -14.75 -0.88 -5.51
N SER A 41 -15.59 -1.24 -6.50
CA SER A 41 -16.45 -0.23 -7.15
C SER A 41 -17.51 0.25 -6.18
N SER A 42 -18.06 -0.65 -5.37
CA SER A 42 -18.93 -0.31 -4.25
C SER A 42 -18.29 0.68 -3.26
N PHE A 43 -17.02 0.50 -2.88
CA PHE A 43 -16.32 1.47 -2.03
C PHE A 43 -16.26 2.87 -2.68
N LEU A 44 -15.90 2.93 -3.96
CA LEU A 44 -15.82 4.20 -4.69
C LEU A 44 -17.19 4.89 -4.76
N ARG A 45 -18.26 4.15 -5.05
CA ARG A 45 -19.62 4.68 -5.17
C ARG A 45 -20.18 5.11 -3.82
N PHE A 46 -20.19 4.21 -2.84
CA PHE A 46 -20.97 4.41 -1.63
C PHE A 46 -20.17 5.09 -0.52
N LYS A 47 -18.87 4.81 -0.39
CA LYS A 47 -18.04 5.43 0.66
C LYS A 47 -17.39 6.74 0.21
N LEU A 48 -16.96 6.83 -1.05
CA LEU A 48 -16.34 8.06 -1.59
C LEU A 48 -17.30 8.95 -2.39
N ASN A 49 -18.55 8.52 -2.59
CA ASN A 49 -19.56 9.23 -3.38
C ASN A 49 -19.07 9.60 -4.79
N TYR A 50 -18.34 8.68 -5.44
CA TYR A 50 -17.86 8.92 -6.81
C TYR A 50 -18.98 8.68 -7.81
N THR A 51 -19.12 9.61 -8.76
CA THR A 51 -20.00 9.42 -9.92
C THR A 51 -19.50 8.27 -10.80
N GLU A 52 -20.38 7.67 -11.60
CA GLU A 52 -20.02 6.60 -12.55
C GLU A 52 -18.85 6.96 -13.46
N PHE A 53 -18.74 8.24 -13.84
CA PHE A 53 -17.61 8.74 -14.63
C PHE A 53 -16.28 8.65 -13.87
N ARG A 54 -16.26 9.04 -12.58
CA ARG A 54 -15.06 8.94 -11.73
C ARG A 54 -14.70 7.48 -11.44
N VAL A 55 -15.69 6.62 -11.23
CA VAL A 55 -15.49 5.16 -11.06
C VAL A 55 -14.87 4.56 -12.32
N LYS A 56 -15.43 4.84 -13.51
CA LYS A 56 -14.87 4.37 -14.79
C LYS A 56 -13.43 4.86 -15.00
N ARG A 57 -13.15 6.13 -14.69
CA ARG A 57 -11.81 6.71 -14.76
C ARG A 57 -10.83 6.02 -13.83
N PHE A 58 -11.21 5.77 -12.57
CA PHE A 58 -10.39 5.06 -11.59
C PHE A 58 -9.97 3.69 -12.14
N TRP A 59 -10.93 2.89 -12.62
CA TRP A 59 -10.64 1.56 -13.15
C TRP A 59 -9.84 1.57 -14.45
N ARG A 60 -10.01 2.60 -15.29
CA ARG A 60 -9.17 2.78 -16.48
C ARG A 60 -7.71 3.00 -16.09
N ILE A 61 -7.44 3.79 -15.05
CA ILE A 61 -6.08 4.00 -14.52
C ILE A 61 -5.58 2.71 -13.89
N ALA A 62 -6.37 2.05 -13.02
CA ALA A 62 -5.99 0.79 -12.38
C ALA A 62 -5.55 -0.27 -13.40
N LYS A 63 -6.29 -0.41 -14.52
CA LYS A 63 -5.95 -1.32 -15.62
C LYS A 63 -4.68 -0.93 -16.37
N ALA A 64 -4.44 0.37 -16.57
CA ALA A 64 -3.21 0.84 -17.20
C ALA A 64 -1.96 0.55 -16.35
N TYR A 65 -2.12 0.45 -15.03
CA TYR A 65 -1.07 0.05 -14.09
C TYR A 65 -1.16 -1.43 -13.67
N HIS A 66 -1.97 -2.25 -14.35
CA HIS A 66 -2.04 -3.68 -14.06
C HIS A 66 -0.68 -4.34 -14.31
N GLY A 67 -0.18 -5.09 -13.33
CA GLY A 67 1.15 -5.71 -13.41
C GLY A 67 2.31 -4.72 -13.30
N TYR A 68 2.05 -3.42 -13.13
CA TYR A 68 3.10 -2.45 -12.84
C TYR A 68 3.81 -2.85 -11.54
N SER A 69 5.13 -2.96 -11.62
CA SER A 69 6.00 -3.36 -10.53
C SER A 69 6.82 -2.17 -10.05
N LEU A 70 6.64 -1.79 -8.78
CA LEU A 70 7.46 -0.79 -8.11
C LEU A 70 8.47 -1.48 -7.20
N ASN A 71 9.74 -1.51 -7.60
CA ASN A 71 10.82 -2.11 -6.80
C ASN A 71 11.04 -1.33 -5.50
N VAL A 72 10.63 -1.93 -4.38
CA VAL A 72 10.77 -1.34 -3.04
C VAL A 72 12.07 -1.77 -2.35
N TYR A 73 12.58 -2.96 -2.66
CA TYR A 73 13.85 -3.49 -2.14
C TYR A 73 14.52 -4.34 -3.22
N ARG A 74 15.83 -4.17 -3.42
CA ARG A 74 16.62 -5.06 -4.27
C ARG A 74 18.06 -5.14 -3.80
N LEU A 75 18.50 -6.34 -3.42
CA LEU A 75 19.89 -6.63 -3.07
C LEU A 75 20.20 -8.12 -3.22
N ARG A 76 21.18 -8.45 -4.07
CA ARG A 76 21.55 -9.85 -4.41
C ARG A 76 20.30 -10.65 -4.84
N ASP A 77 20.06 -11.80 -4.22
CA ASP A 77 18.93 -12.70 -4.52
C ASP A 77 17.63 -12.32 -3.79
N ALA A 78 17.67 -11.25 -2.99
CA ALA A 78 16.51 -10.70 -2.30
C ALA A 78 15.93 -9.51 -3.06
N TRP A 79 14.69 -9.62 -3.49
CA TRP A 79 13.97 -8.52 -4.14
C TRP A 79 12.52 -8.49 -3.69
N PHE A 80 11.99 -7.27 -3.60
CA PHE A 80 10.57 -7.03 -3.32
C PHE A 80 10.05 -5.88 -4.18
N HIS A 81 8.87 -6.07 -4.74
CA HIS A 81 8.16 -5.05 -5.49
C HIS A 81 6.67 -5.01 -5.14
N LEU A 82 6.07 -3.84 -5.32
CA LEU A 82 4.62 -3.69 -5.22
C LEU A 82 3.98 -3.95 -6.58
N VAL A 83 2.98 -4.82 -6.63
CA VAL A 83 2.15 -5.10 -7.81
C VAL A 83 0.73 -4.59 -7.62
N ILE A 84 0.21 -3.91 -8.63
CA ILE A 84 -1.20 -3.53 -8.70
C ILE A 84 -1.97 -4.56 -9.53
N LEU A 85 -3.01 -5.15 -8.94
CA LEU A 85 -3.81 -6.21 -9.54
C LEU A 85 -5.31 -5.87 -9.52
N PRO A 86 -5.85 -5.21 -10.56
CA PRO A 86 -7.29 -5.13 -10.78
C PRO A 86 -7.84 -6.48 -11.27
N LYS A 87 -8.94 -6.94 -10.67
CA LYS A 87 -9.70 -8.12 -11.11
C LYS A 87 -11.20 -7.87 -11.03
N LYS A 88 -12.01 -8.66 -11.74
CA LYS A 88 -13.46 -8.74 -11.51
C LYS A 88 -13.77 -9.92 -10.59
N GLY A 89 -14.77 -9.79 -9.72
CA GLY A 89 -15.18 -10.86 -8.84
C GLY A 89 -16.35 -10.48 -7.94
N VAL A 90 -16.48 -11.21 -6.84
CA VAL A 90 -17.45 -10.91 -5.77
C VAL A 90 -16.76 -10.06 -4.72
N ALA A 91 -17.34 -8.91 -4.38
CA ALA A 91 -16.95 -8.15 -3.20
C ALA A 91 -17.84 -8.56 -2.04
N PHE A 92 -17.26 -8.65 -0.84
CA PHE A 92 -18.02 -8.75 0.39
C PHE A 92 -17.96 -7.39 1.10
N THR A 93 -19.06 -6.98 1.73
CA THR A 93 -19.08 -5.76 2.55
C THR A 93 -19.64 -6.09 3.92
N TYR A 94 -19.11 -5.38 4.91
CA TYR A 94 -19.56 -5.44 6.28
C TYR A 94 -19.82 -4.03 6.78
N ASP A 95 -20.89 -3.89 7.58
CA ASP A 95 -21.32 -2.64 8.20
C ASP A 95 -21.44 -1.49 7.17
N ASN A 96 -22.44 -1.52 6.28
CA ASN A 96 -22.74 -0.42 5.36
C ASN A 96 -21.54 0.13 4.55
N TYR A 97 -20.77 -0.77 3.92
CA TYR A 97 -19.59 -0.41 3.11
C TYR A 97 -18.44 0.23 3.92
N GLU A 98 -18.42 0.09 5.25
CA GLU A 98 -17.29 0.50 6.09
C GLU A 98 -16.05 -0.38 5.86
N LEU A 99 -16.24 -1.65 5.48
CA LEU A 99 -15.17 -2.60 5.24
C LEU A 99 -15.50 -3.52 4.07
N PHE A 100 -14.48 -3.96 3.33
CA PHE A 100 -14.59 -5.01 2.31
C PHE A 100 -13.66 -6.18 2.65
N PRO A 101 -14.09 -7.08 3.56
CA PRO A 101 -13.28 -8.21 4.00
C PRO A 101 -13.09 -9.29 2.91
N ASP A 102 -12.20 -10.24 3.18
CA ASP A 102 -12.08 -11.45 2.36
C ASP A 102 -13.14 -12.50 2.73
N MET A 103 -13.27 -13.53 1.87
CA MET A 103 -14.26 -14.59 2.07
C MET A 103 -14.09 -15.32 3.40
N PHE A 104 -12.86 -15.52 3.88
CA PHE A 104 -12.61 -16.26 5.13
C PHE A 104 -13.05 -15.48 6.36
N ASP A 105 -12.91 -14.15 6.33
CA ASP A 105 -13.48 -13.29 7.35
C ASP A 105 -15.02 -13.31 7.28
N CYS A 106 -15.62 -13.30 6.09
CA CYS A 106 -17.09 -13.39 5.93
C CYS A 106 -17.70 -14.74 6.31
N MET A 107 -16.91 -15.80 6.40
CA MET A 107 -17.39 -17.04 7.02
C MET A 107 -17.60 -16.90 8.53
N ARG A 108 -17.04 -15.86 9.17
CA ARG A 108 -17.09 -15.63 10.62
C ARG A 108 -18.03 -14.50 11.01
N ILE A 109 -18.33 -13.60 10.08
CA ILE A 109 -19.21 -12.44 10.27
C ILE A 109 -20.19 -12.37 9.10
N SER A 110 -21.43 -11.95 9.35
CA SER A 110 -22.43 -11.84 8.29
C SER A 110 -22.11 -10.69 7.35
N CYS A 111 -21.56 -11.00 6.18
CA CYS A 111 -21.29 -10.03 5.11
C CYS A 111 -22.42 -10.00 4.08
N THR A 112 -22.57 -8.87 3.39
CA THR A 112 -23.39 -8.78 2.19
C THR A 112 -22.51 -9.00 0.95
N GLU A 113 -22.95 -9.87 0.05
CA GLU A 113 -22.26 -10.15 -1.20
C GLU A 113 -22.68 -9.20 -2.32
N TYR A 114 -21.70 -8.73 -3.10
CA TYR A 114 -21.90 -7.90 -4.28
C TYR A 114 -21.19 -8.55 -5.47
N PRO A 115 -21.94 -9.24 -6.36
CA PRO A 115 -21.34 -9.88 -7.53
C PRO A 115 -20.93 -8.85 -8.58
N ASN A 116 -20.08 -9.29 -9.52
CA ASN A 116 -19.64 -8.51 -10.68
C ASN A 116 -18.93 -7.18 -10.35
N GLU A 117 -18.26 -7.15 -9.20
CA GLU A 117 -17.50 -6.00 -8.73
C GLU A 117 -16.10 -5.95 -9.37
N ASN A 118 -15.61 -4.74 -9.63
CA ASN A 118 -14.18 -4.55 -9.86
C ASN A 118 -13.50 -4.41 -8.50
N LEU A 119 -12.41 -5.16 -8.32
CA LEU A 119 -11.64 -5.28 -7.10
C LEU A 119 -10.19 -4.92 -7.41
N LEU A 120 -9.58 -4.06 -6.60
CA LEU A 120 -8.19 -3.68 -6.71
C LEU A 120 -7.39 -4.25 -5.55
N TYR A 121 -6.40 -5.08 -5.86
CA TYR A 121 -5.44 -5.60 -4.89
C TYR A 121 -4.10 -4.92 -5.10
N ILE A 122 -3.36 -4.77 -3.99
CA ILE A 122 -1.94 -4.43 -4.03
C ILE A 122 -1.21 -5.51 -3.27
N TYR A 123 -0.21 -6.09 -3.92
CA TYR A 123 0.62 -7.12 -3.32
C TYR A 123 2.06 -6.62 -3.19
N LEU A 124 2.68 -6.95 -2.07
CA LEU A 124 4.13 -7.02 -1.95
C LEU A 124 4.54 -8.41 -2.42
N GLU A 125 5.16 -8.47 -3.58
CA GLU A 125 5.75 -9.69 -4.13
C GLU A 125 7.25 -9.63 -3.97
N GLY A 126 7.88 -10.78 -3.75
CA GLY A 126 9.32 -10.85 -3.60
C GLY A 126 9.87 -12.24 -3.74
N SER A 127 11.19 -12.33 -3.70
CA SER A 127 11.94 -13.57 -3.59
C SER A 127 12.96 -13.44 -2.48
N LEU A 128 13.12 -14.51 -1.71
CA LEU A 128 14.14 -14.66 -0.68
C LEU A 128 14.78 -16.03 -0.86
N GLY A 129 16.07 -16.08 -1.18
CA GLY A 129 16.77 -17.37 -1.35
C GLY A 129 16.18 -18.28 -2.44
N GLY A 130 15.47 -17.72 -3.42
CA GLY A 130 14.79 -18.45 -4.50
C GLY A 130 13.32 -18.79 -4.24
N GLU A 131 12.82 -18.58 -3.02
CA GLU A 131 11.40 -18.80 -2.71
C GLU A 131 10.59 -17.53 -2.97
N ALA A 132 9.51 -17.68 -3.75
CA ALA A 132 8.59 -16.59 -4.06
C ALA A 132 7.60 -16.34 -2.92
N LEU A 133 7.48 -15.07 -2.53
CA LEU A 133 6.54 -14.60 -1.52
C LEU A 133 5.55 -13.62 -2.16
N ARG A 134 4.27 -13.72 -1.79
CA ARG A 134 3.25 -12.72 -2.10
C ARG A 134 2.44 -12.41 -0.85
N LEU A 135 2.42 -11.14 -0.45
CA LEU A 135 1.68 -10.65 0.71
C LEU A 135 0.74 -9.51 0.29
N ASN A 136 -0.50 -9.53 0.76
CA ASN A 136 -1.43 -8.43 0.54
C ASN A 136 -0.97 -7.18 1.31
N LEU A 137 -0.93 -6.02 0.66
CA LEU A 137 -0.43 -4.79 1.28
C LEU A 137 -1.32 -4.30 2.43
N VAL A 138 -2.65 -4.47 2.34
CA VAL A 138 -3.57 -4.12 3.42
C VAL A 138 -3.27 -4.99 4.65
N TYR A 139 -2.99 -6.27 4.46
CA TYR A 139 -2.60 -7.17 5.55
C TYR A 139 -1.28 -6.73 6.22
N VAL A 140 -0.25 -6.43 5.41
CA VAL A 140 1.05 -5.96 5.93
C VAL A 140 0.89 -4.67 6.73
N LEU A 141 0.14 -3.70 6.20
CA LEU A 141 -0.10 -2.42 6.86
C LEU A 141 -0.99 -2.54 8.09
N LYS A 142 -1.94 -3.47 8.10
CA LYS A 142 -2.69 -3.85 9.31
C LYS A 142 -1.76 -4.37 10.39
N LYS A 143 -0.84 -5.27 10.05
CA LYS A 143 0.15 -5.78 11.02
C LYS A 143 1.00 -4.66 11.60
N LEU A 144 1.42 -3.70 10.78
CA LEU A 144 2.11 -2.50 11.25
C LEU A 144 1.23 -1.68 12.21
N PHE A 145 -0.05 -1.47 11.88
CA PHE A 145 -0.99 -0.75 12.75
C PHE A 145 -1.14 -1.43 14.12
N GLU A 146 -1.27 -2.77 14.14
CA GLU A 146 -1.42 -3.56 15.38
C GLU A 146 -0.23 -3.34 16.34
N VAL A 147 1.01 -3.27 15.82
CA VAL A 147 2.21 -3.17 16.66
C VAL A 147 2.68 -1.72 16.90
N LYS A 148 2.50 -0.82 15.93
CA LYS A 148 3.04 0.55 15.97
C LYS A 148 2.06 1.52 15.26
N PRO A 149 0.90 1.84 15.85
CA PRO A 149 -0.14 2.65 15.20
C PRO A 149 0.36 4.05 14.78
N LEU A 150 1.13 4.73 15.63
CA LEU A 150 1.71 6.03 15.30
C LEU A 150 2.69 5.97 14.11
N CYS A 151 3.44 4.88 13.98
CA CYS A 151 4.34 4.69 12.84
C CYS A 151 3.56 4.46 11.54
N TYR A 152 2.47 3.68 11.61
CA TYR A 152 1.55 3.51 10.50
C TYR A 152 1.00 4.86 10.03
N GLU A 153 0.45 5.67 10.95
CA GLU A 153 -0.15 6.97 10.61
C GLU A 153 0.87 7.86 9.91
N THR A 154 2.04 8.03 10.53
CA THR A 154 3.14 8.84 9.99
C THR A 154 3.56 8.39 8.58
N ILE A 155 3.61 7.08 8.32
CA ILE A 155 3.94 6.55 6.98
C ILE A 155 2.84 6.87 5.97
N ILE A 156 1.57 6.67 6.34
CA ILE A 156 0.42 6.99 5.47
C ILE A 156 0.35 8.49 5.18
N GLU A 157 0.56 9.37 6.17
CA GLU A 157 0.67 10.82 5.97
C GLU A 157 1.84 11.18 5.04
N GLY A 158 3.00 10.55 5.22
CA GLY A 158 4.18 10.75 4.37
C GLY A 158 3.87 10.42 2.90
N VAL A 159 3.25 9.27 2.64
CA VAL A 159 2.85 8.87 1.28
C VAL A 159 1.77 9.80 0.70
N LYS A 160 0.77 10.22 1.50
CA LYS A 160 -0.24 11.20 1.07
C LYS A 160 0.40 12.54 0.68
N SER A 161 1.38 13.01 1.45
CA SER A 161 2.05 14.29 1.22
C SER A 161 2.89 14.30 -0.05
N MET A 162 3.45 13.15 -0.45
CA MET A 162 4.12 13.01 -1.74
C MET A 162 3.21 13.28 -2.93
N VAL A 163 1.93 12.95 -2.81
CA VAL A 163 0.92 13.08 -3.88
C VAL A 163 0.40 14.52 -3.94
N SER A 164 0.30 15.18 -2.78
CA SER A 164 -0.24 16.53 -2.59
C SER A 164 0.86 17.59 -2.62
N LYS A 165 1.37 17.92 -3.82
CA LYS A 165 2.36 19.00 -4.06
C LYS A 165 3.64 18.96 -3.20
N GLY A 166 3.98 17.83 -2.58
CA GLY A 166 5.34 17.45 -2.24
C GLY A 166 5.99 18.26 -1.12
N SER A 167 5.39 18.30 0.07
CA SER A 167 6.12 18.77 1.25
C SER A 167 7.14 17.71 1.68
N TYR A 168 8.40 17.91 1.29
CA TYR A 168 9.54 17.08 1.68
C TYR A 168 9.59 16.79 3.18
N SER A 169 9.20 17.78 4.00
CA SER A 169 9.21 17.67 5.46
C SER A 169 8.42 16.46 5.98
N GLU A 170 7.32 16.09 5.33
CA GLU A 170 6.47 14.97 5.75
C GLU A 170 7.08 13.61 5.42
N ILE A 171 7.83 13.50 4.31
CA ILE A 171 8.59 12.28 3.98
C ILE A 171 9.69 12.07 5.02
N VAL A 172 10.42 13.13 5.36
CA VAL A 172 11.49 13.06 6.37
C VAL A 172 10.92 12.68 7.74
N LYS A 173 9.77 13.23 8.12
CA LYS A 173 9.08 12.86 9.37
C LYS A 173 8.72 11.36 9.44
N SER A 174 8.49 10.71 8.30
CA SER A 174 8.23 9.26 8.24
C SER A 174 9.49 8.40 8.42
N MET A 175 10.69 8.92 8.12
CA MET A 175 11.95 8.16 8.16
C MET A 175 12.32 7.65 9.57
N PRO A 176 12.21 8.44 10.67
CA PRO A 176 12.43 7.93 12.01
C PRO A 176 11.59 6.70 12.36
N CYS A 177 10.34 6.64 11.90
CA CYS A 177 9.47 5.48 12.11
C CYS A 177 10.01 4.26 11.37
N ILE A 178 10.41 4.42 10.11
CA ILE A 178 11.01 3.34 9.31
C ILE A 178 12.30 2.82 9.96
N PHE A 179 13.23 3.70 10.33
CA PHE A 179 14.48 3.26 10.98
C PHE A 179 14.27 2.65 12.35
N ARG A 180 13.26 3.10 13.11
CA ARG A 180 12.89 2.48 14.38
C ARG A 180 12.41 1.04 14.16
N LEU A 181 11.52 0.82 13.21
CA LEU A 181 11.03 -0.52 12.85
C LEU A 181 12.18 -1.43 12.40
N LEU A 182 13.04 -0.96 11.50
CA LEU A 182 14.18 -1.73 11.00
C LEU A 182 15.18 -2.09 12.11
N ARG A 183 15.36 -1.22 13.10
CA ARG A 183 16.25 -1.47 14.25
C ARG A 183 15.62 -2.46 15.23
N GLU A 184 14.36 -2.24 15.57
CA GLU A 184 13.62 -3.05 16.55
C GLU A 184 13.43 -4.48 16.06
N TYR A 185 13.06 -4.66 14.79
CA TYR A 185 12.90 -5.97 14.16
C TYR A 185 14.18 -6.44 13.46
N GLY A 186 15.30 -5.73 13.64
CA GLY A 186 16.57 -6.02 12.99
C GLY A 186 17.06 -7.46 13.18
N PRO A 187 17.05 -8.03 14.40
CA PRO A 187 17.46 -9.41 14.61
C PRO A 187 16.66 -10.41 13.75
N LEU A 188 15.32 -10.31 13.76
CA LEU A 188 14.45 -11.15 12.94
C LEU A 188 14.67 -10.90 11.44
N LEU A 189 14.78 -9.64 11.04
CA LEU A 189 15.02 -9.27 9.65
C LEU A 189 16.38 -9.78 9.15
N SER A 190 17.37 -9.95 10.02
CA SER A 190 18.71 -10.41 9.64
C SER A 190 18.76 -11.90 9.31
N GLU A 191 17.78 -12.67 9.77
CA GLU A 191 17.58 -14.07 9.37
C GLU A 191 17.08 -14.19 7.93
N ILE A 192 16.48 -13.12 7.40
CA ILE A 192 15.74 -13.12 6.14
C ILE A 192 16.41 -12.25 5.07
N LEU A 193 16.79 -11.04 5.45
CA LEU A 193 17.34 -10.01 4.57
C LEU A 193 18.87 -9.99 4.64
N PRO A 194 19.56 -9.90 3.49
CA PRO A 194 21.02 -9.86 3.47
C PRO A 194 21.59 -8.59 4.12
N VAL A 195 20.86 -7.48 4.07
CA VAL A 195 21.24 -6.21 4.70
C VAL A 195 20.02 -5.49 5.23
N ILE A 196 20.14 -4.96 6.45
CA ILE A 196 19.18 -4.06 7.07
C ILE A 196 19.76 -2.64 7.02
N PRO A 197 19.11 -1.68 6.34
CA PRO A 197 19.65 -0.34 6.22
C PRO A 197 19.61 0.37 7.57
N LYS A 198 20.75 0.96 7.96
CA LYS A 198 20.90 1.69 9.23
C LYS A 198 20.81 3.20 9.03
N THR A 199 21.07 3.67 7.80
CA THR A 199 21.06 5.07 7.42
C THR A 199 20.16 5.32 6.20
N LEU A 200 19.84 6.59 5.95
CA LEU A 200 19.13 7.00 4.73
C LEU A 200 19.90 6.64 3.47
N ASN A 201 21.23 6.74 3.48
CA ASN A 201 22.05 6.37 2.34
C ASN A 201 21.93 4.87 2.04
N ASP A 202 22.00 4.02 3.08
CA ASP A 202 21.82 2.57 2.92
C ASP A 202 20.44 2.25 2.34
N LEU A 203 19.39 2.91 2.86
CA LEU A 203 18.01 2.72 2.42
C LEU A 203 17.84 3.12 0.95
N LEU A 204 18.42 4.24 0.53
CA LEU A 204 18.35 4.72 -0.85
C LEU A 204 19.15 3.85 -1.82
N LEU A 205 20.19 3.17 -1.36
CA LEU A 205 20.94 2.20 -2.18
C LEU A 205 20.14 0.94 -2.47
N ILE A 206 19.35 0.47 -1.51
CA ILE A 206 18.60 -0.79 -1.63
C ILE A 206 17.14 -0.60 -2.04
N SER A 207 16.62 0.64 -2.01
CA SER A 207 15.24 0.98 -2.39
C SER A 207 15.21 1.86 -3.65
N PRO A 208 15.11 1.26 -4.85
CA PRO A 208 15.02 2.01 -6.11
C PRO A 208 13.86 3.00 -6.14
N ALA A 209 12.70 2.63 -5.56
CA ALA A 209 11.55 3.51 -5.44
C ALA A 209 11.89 4.79 -4.68
N LEU A 210 12.44 4.67 -3.46
CA LEU A 210 12.83 5.83 -2.66
C LEU A 210 13.93 6.66 -3.33
N GLY A 211 14.92 5.99 -3.94
CA GLY A 211 15.95 6.66 -4.74
C GLY A 211 15.35 7.54 -5.85
N SER A 212 14.41 7.01 -6.62
CA SER A 212 13.74 7.77 -7.68
C SER A 212 12.91 8.94 -7.11
N ILE A 213 12.28 8.77 -5.96
CA ILE A 213 11.48 9.84 -5.30
C ILE A 213 12.41 10.97 -4.86
N PHE A 214 13.49 10.64 -4.15
CA PHE A 214 14.43 11.63 -3.61
C PHE A 214 15.15 12.40 -4.72
N LEU A 215 15.51 11.72 -5.82
CA LEU A 215 16.07 12.37 -7.01
C LEU A 215 15.09 13.39 -7.63
N ARG A 216 13.81 13.05 -7.75
CA ARG A 216 12.77 13.97 -8.27
C ARG A 216 12.56 15.18 -7.35
N LEU A 217 12.82 15.03 -6.06
CA LEU A 217 12.75 16.11 -5.07
C LEU A 217 14.05 16.94 -4.99
N GLY A 218 15.03 16.69 -5.86
CA GLY A 218 16.27 17.47 -5.94
C GLY A 218 17.32 17.11 -4.88
N ILE A 219 17.18 15.96 -4.20
CA ILE A 219 18.07 15.57 -3.10
C ILE A 219 19.23 14.77 -3.67
N ARG A 220 20.42 15.37 -3.69
CA ARG A 220 21.66 14.65 -4.01
C ARG A 220 22.20 13.97 -2.75
N VAL A 221 22.19 12.64 -2.75
CA VAL A 221 22.90 11.86 -1.74
C VAL A 221 24.40 12.11 -1.90
N ARG A 222 25.04 12.64 -0.85
CA ARG A 222 26.52 12.69 -0.82
C ARG A 222 27.02 11.26 -0.75
N LYS A 223 27.66 10.79 -1.82
CA LYS A 223 28.56 9.63 -1.75
C LYS A 223 29.68 10.03 -0.78
N LYS A 224 29.75 9.34 0.36
CA LYS A 224 30.98 9.31 1.16
C LYS A 224 31.82 8.15 0.63
#